data_AF-A0A0B8P0T6-F1
#
_entry.id   AF-A0A0B8P0T6-F1
#
_cell.length_a   1.000
_cell.length_b   1.000
_cell.length_c   1.000
_cell.angle_alpha   90.00
_cell.angle_beta   90.00
_cell.angle_gamma   90.00
#
_symmetry.space_group_name_H-M   'P 1'
#
loop_
_entity.id
_entity.type
_entity.pdbx_description
1 polymer ?
#
loop_
_entity_poly.entity_id
_entity_poly.type
_entity_poly.pdbx_seq_one_letter_code
_entity_poly.pdbx_strand_id
1 'polypeptide(L)'
;MSIVDKVKAYSVSRRNFVKGSAAITGAAAASALTIPVQASPKAQVTNSDETISFSACLVNCGSRCPFKVHVKDGVAVKISPEDGVDEAIFGQHQIRPCLRGRAARFRTYNPDRLKYPMKRVGKRGEGKFKRISWDEATTIVAKELRRIIDTYGNEAIYYQYGSGTTGANLQGRNTCRRLLNLAGGYLNAHNTYSEGQLNVIQPYVFGKAGNIYGTEQQTLFSEIKNSDLVVIVWSKLG
;
A
#
# COMPACT_ATOMS: atom_id res chain seq x y z
N MET A 1 -13.31 -20.47 14.03
CA MET A 1 -11.91 -20.36 13.56
C MET A 1 -11.58 -18.89 13.34
N SER A 2 -10.51 -18.36 13.94
CA SER A 2 -10.11 -16.95 13.78
C SER A 2 -9.62 -16.68 12.36
N ILE A 3 -9.72 -15.43 11.88
CA ILE A 3 -9.13 -15.03 10.60
C ILE A 3 -7.62 -15.32 10.57
N VAL A 4 -6.97 -15.27 11.73
CA VAL A 4 -5.54 -15.61 11.88
C VAL A 4 -5.29 -17.09 11.59
N ASP A 5 -6.16 -17.97 12.07
CA ASP A 5 -6.03 -19.41 11.84
C ASP A 5 -6.26 -19.74 10.36
N LYS A 6 -7.24 -19.08 9.73
CA LYS A 6 -7.50 -19.21 8.29
C LYS A 6 -6.30 -18.73 7.46
N VAL A 7 -5.70 -17.59 7.81
CA VAL A 7 -4.49 -17.08 7.12
C VAL A 7 -3.33 -18.06 7.24
N LYS A 8 -3.11 -18.67 8.42
CA LYS A 8 -2.07 -19.69 8.61
C LYS A 8 -2.27 -20.91 7.72
N ALA A 9 -3.50 -21.35 7.53
CA ALA A 9 -3.82 -22.49 6.65
C ALA A 9 -3.40 -22.26 5.19
N TYR A 10 -3.40 -21.00 4.72
CA TYR A 10 -2.95 -20.62 3.37
C TYR A 10 -1.47 -20.20 3.30
N SER A 11 -0.70 -20.34 4.38
CA SER A 11 0.72 -19.99 4.42
C SER A 11 1.59 -21.22 4.18
N VAL A 12 2.33 -21.24 3.06
CA VAL A 12 3.36 -22.26 2.81
C VAL A 12 4.66 -21.79 3.46
N SER A 13 5.20 -22.56 4.40
CA SER A 13 6.49 -22.23 5.01
C SER A 13 7.61 -22.43 3.98
N ARG A 14 8.53 -21.46 3.87
CA ARG A 14 9.70 -21.55 2.97
C ARG A 14 10.50 -22.83 3.20
N ARG A 15 10.61 -23.27 4.47
CA ARG A 15 11.30 -24.49 4.88
C ARG A 15 10.60 -25.74 4.35
N ASN A 16 9.27 -25.81 4.40
CA ASN A 16 8.51 -26.94 3.88
C ASN A 16 8.52 -26.95 2.35
N PHE A 17 8.49 -25.79 1.71
CA PHE A 17 8.64 -25.68 0.26
C PHE A 17 10.01 -26.19 -0.21
N VAL A 18 11.11 -25.74 0.43
CA VAL A 18 12.47 -26.18 0.09
C VAL A 18 12.68 -27.67 0.40
N LYS A 19 12.19 -28.16 1.54
CA LYS A 19 12.23 -29.61 1.84
C LYS A 19 11.44 -30.44 0.82
N GLY A 20 10.26 -29.97 0.42
CA GLY A 20 9.44 -30.62 -0.59
C GLY A 20 10.09 -30.61 -1.98
N SER A 21 10.69 -29.49 -2.39
CA SER A 21 11.39 -29.39 -3.68
C SER A 21 12.69 -30.19 -3.70
N ALA A 22 13.47 -30.21 -2.61
CA ALA A 22 14.66 -31.06 -2.49
C ALA A 22 14.33 -32.56 -2.53
N ALA A 23 13.21 -32.99 -1.94
CA ALA A 23 12.74 -34.36 -2.03
C ALA A 23 12.35 -34.76 -3.47
N ILE A 24 11.79 -33.82 -4.25
CA ILE A 24 11.42 -34.03 -5.66
C ILE A 24 12.68 -34.11 -6.55
N THR A 25 13.68 -33.25 -6.32
CA THR A 25 14.93 -33.26 -7.12
C THR A 25 15.84 -34.44 -6.77
N GLY A 26 15.86 -34.88 -5.51
CA GLY A 26 16.61 -36.07 -5.08
C GLY A 26 16.06 -37.39 -5.63
N ALA A 27 14.73 -37.50 -5.80
CA ALA A 27 14.09 -38.67 -6.36
C ALA A 27 14.25 -38.81 -7.88
N ALA A 28 14.52 -37.71 -8.60
CA ALA A 28 14.71 -37.74 -10.05
C ALA A 28 16.13 -38.19 -10.49
N ALA A 29 17.11 -38.16 -9.57
CA ALA A 29 18.50 -38.51 -9.88
C ALA A 29 18.83 -40.00 -9.66
N ALA A 30 17.94 -40.78 -9.04
CA ALA A 30 18.11 -42.20 -8.84
C ALA A 30 16.92 -42.96 -9.45
N SER A 31 17.22 -43.71 -10.51
CA SER A 31 16.42 -44.77 -11.13
C SER A 31 15.30 -44.39 -12.11
N ALA A 32 15.38 -44.99 -13.30
CA ALA A 32 14.37 -45.06 -14.35
C ALA A 32 13.14 -45.88 -13.90
N LEU A 33 12.41 -45.40 -12.90
CA LEU A 33 11.18 -45.99 -12.41
C LEU A 33 10.03 -44.99 -12.58
N THR A 34 9.00 -45.45 -13.29
CA THR A 34 7.69 -44.80 -13.42
C THR A 34 7.27 -44.18 -12.10
N ILE A 35 7.14 -42.85 -12.07
CA ILE A 35 6.73 -42.12 -10.87
C ILE A 35 5.28 -42.53 -10.56
N PRO A 36 4.98 -43.26 -9.47
CA PRO A 36 3.62 -43.39 -9.01
C PRO A 36 3.35 -42.12 -8.22
N VAL A 37 3.05 -41.01 -8.90
CA VAL A 37 2.43 -39.88 -8.21
C VAL A 37 1.02 -40.32 -7.84
N GLN A 38 0.89 -41.10 -6.78
CA GLN A 38 -0.30 -41.00 -5.95
C GLN A 38 -0.16 -39.69 -5.21
N ALA A 39 -0.67 -38.63 -5.83
CA ALA A 39 -1.10 -37.46 -5.09
C ALA A 39 -2.16 -37.93 -4.09
N SER A 40 -1.76 -38.29 -2.88
CA SER A 40 -2.70 -38.44 -1.78
C SER A 40 -3.49 -37.14 -1.65
N PRO A 41 -4.81 -37.25 -1.46
CA PRO A 41 -5.76 -36.28 -1.93
C PRO A 41 -5.52 -34.95 -1.24
N LYS A 42 -5.74 -33.88 -2.02
CA LYS A 42 -6.08 -32.53 -1.58
C LYS A 42 -6.36 -32.51 -0.08
N ALA A 43 -5.52 -31.80 0.70
CA ALA A 43 -6.07 -31.08 1.84
C ALA A 43 -7.37 -30.50 1.32
N GLN A 44 -8.51 -30.89 1.90
CA GLN A 44 -9.82 -30.47 1.43
C GLN A 44 -9.77 -28.95 1.37
N VAL A 45 -9.45 -28.44 0.17
CA VAL A 45 -9.83 -27.11 -0.25
C VAL A 45 -11.32 -27.34 -0.34
N THR A 46 -12.00 -27.06 0.76
CA THR A 46 -13.40 -26.68 0.70
C THR A 46 -13.50 -25.83 -0.55
N ASN A 47 -14.33 -26.27 -1.50
CA ASN A 47 -14.72 -25.45 -2.64
C ASN A 47 -15.51 -24.27 -2.05
N SER A 48 -14.82 -23.39 -1.34
CA SER A 48 -15.29 -22.07 -1.02
C SER A 48 -15.16 -21.33 -2.33
N ASP A 49 -16.29 -20.88 -2.87
CA ASP A 49 -16.30 -20.09 -4.09
C ASP A 49 -15.36 -18.90 -3.91
N GLU A 50 -14.35 -18.84 -4.78
CA GLU A 50 -13.38 -17.75 -4.78
C GLU A 50 -14.06 -16.49 -5.30
N THR A 51 -14.19 -15.49 -4.44
CA THR A 51 -14.74 -14.20 -4.85
C THR A 51 -13.60 -13.27 -5.23
N ILE A 52 -13.75 -12.57 -6.35
CA ILE A 52 -12.82 -11.54 -6.78
C ILE A 52 -13.37 -10.17 -6.35
N SER A 53 -12.53 -9.40 -5.67
CA SER A 53 -12.80 -7.99 -5.36
C SER A 53 -11.73 -7.10 -5.95
N PHE A 54 -12.10 -5.91 -6.42
CA PHE A 54 -11.18 -4.96 -7.03
C PHE A 54 -10.69 -3.94 -6.01
N SER A 55 -9.41 -3.59 -6.06
CA SER A 55 -8.85 -2.47 -5.31
C SER A 55 -7.48 -2.09 -5.91
N ALA A 56 -6.69 -1.28 -5.22
CA ALA A 56 -5.44 -0.73 -5.76
C ALA A 56 -4.33 -0.67 -4.72
N CYS A 57 -3.08 -0.62 -5.19
CA CYS A 57 -1.93 -0.46 -4.31
C CYS A 57 -1.88 0.95 -3.68
N LEU A 58 -2.02 1.01 -2.35
CA LEU A 58 -2.10 2.26 -1.59
C LEU A 58 -0.76 2.78 -1.04
N VAL A 59 0.36 2.18 -1.44
CA VAL A 59 1.69 2.66 -1.05
C VAL A 59 2.10 3.88 -1.85
N ASN A 60 2.99 4.69 -1.28
CA ASN A 60 3.45 5.93 -1.90
C ASN A 60 4.49 5.71 -3.01
N CYS A 61 4.14 4.92 -4.02
CA CYS A 61 4.98 4.65 -5.19
C CYS A 61 4.53 5.43 -6.45
N GLY A 62 3.39 6.13 -6.37
CA GLY A 62 2.84 6.88 -7.51
C GLY A 62 2.06 6.03 -8.53
N SER A 63 2.44 4.77 -8.78
CA SER A 63 1.86 3.96 -9.87
C SER A 63 0.39 3.54 -9.68
N ARG A 64 -0.10 3.50 -8.43
CA ARG A 64 -1.50 3.14 -8.10
C ARG A 64 -2.02 1.87 -8.77
N CYS A 65 -1.17 0.84 -8.89
CA CYS A 65 -1.50 -0.36 -9.64
C CYS A 65 -2.86 -0.95 -9.21
N PRO A 66 -3.82 -1.13 -10.13
CA PRO A 66 -5.06 -1.83 -9.86
C PRO A 66 -4.75 -3.32 -9.63
N PHE A 67 -5.53 -3.95 -8.76
CA PHE A 67 -5.42 -5.37 -8.50
C PHE A 67 -6.78 -6.06 -8.36
N LYS A 68 -6.75 -7.36 -8.64
CA LYS A 68 -7.76 -8.33 -8.22
C LYS A 68 -7.33 -8.94 -6.90
N VAL A 69 -8.17 -8.79 -5.88
CA VAL A 69 -8.07 -9.45 -4.58
C VAL A 69 -8.89 -10.72 -4.64
N HIS A 70 -8.20 -11.84 -4.55
CA HIS A 70 -8.81 -13.16 -4.51
C HIS A 70 -9.18 -13.49 -3.07
N VAL A 71 -10.45 -13.68 -2.78
CA VAL A 71 -11.00 -13.89 -1.43
C VAL A 71 -11.59 -15.29 -1.33
N LYS A 72 -11.13 -16.08 -0.34
CA LYS A 72 -11.68 -17.40 0.01
C LYS A 72 -12.03 -17.41 1.49
N ASP A 73 -13.24 -17.85 1.83
CA ASP A 73 -13.72 -17.92 3.22
C ASP A 73 -13.56 -16.60 4.02
N GLY A 74 -13.71 -15.46 3.34
CA GLY A 74 -13.52 -14.12 3.91
C GLY A 74 -12.06 -13.68 4.07
N VAL A 75 -11.10 -14.39 3.47
CA VAL A 75 -9.66 -14.13 3.56
C VAL A 75 -9.08 -13.83 2.18
N ALA A 76 -8.33 -12.72 2.06
CA ALA A 76 -7.57 -12.40 0.88
C ALA A 76 -6.36 -13.34 0.74
N VAL A 77 -6.45 -14.29 -0.18
CA VAL A 77 -5.43 -15.34 -0.39
C VAL A 77 -4.40 -14.96 -1.45
N LYS A 78 -4.77 -14.13 -2.43
CA LYS A 78 -3.88 -13.76 -3.55
C LYS A 78 -4.22 -12.36 -4.07
N ILE A 79 -3.18 -11.68 -4.57
CA ILE A 79 -3.29 -10.44 -5.33
C ILE A 79 -2.79 -10.72 -6.75
N SER A 80 -3.60 -10.47 -7.76
CA SER A 80 -3.21 -10.55 -9.17
C SER A 80 -3.40 -9.21 -9.89
N PRO A 81 -2.73 -9.01 -11.05
CA PRO A 81 -3.02 -7.87 -11.91
C PRO A 81 -4.47 -7.84 -12.37
N GLU A 82 -4.90 -6.65 -12.76
CA GLU A 82 -6.19 -6.36 -13.37
C GLU A 82 -6.13 -6.54 -14.89
N ASP A 83 -6.99 -7.34 -15.51
CA ASP A 83 -6.92 -7.74 -16.93
C ASP A 83 -7.94 -7.04 -17.85
N GLY A 84 -8.53 -5.93 -17.39
CA GLY A 84 -9.53 -5.17 -18.16
C GLY A 84 -8.99 -4.26 -19.26
N VAL A 85 -7.71 -4.31 -19.61
CA VAL A 85 -7.10 -3.43 -20.62
C VAL A 85 -6.40 -4.22 -21.71
N ASP A 86 -6.53 -3.76 -22.96
CA ASP A 86 -5.86 -4.34 -24.11
C ASP A 86 -4.43 -3.83 -24.24
N GLU A 87 -3.46 -4.71 -23.99
CA GLU A 87 -2.04 -4.38 -24.04
C GLU A 87 -1.52 -4.16 -25.47
N ALA A 88 -2.23 -4.64 -26.48
CA ALA A 88 -1.86 -4.41 -27.88
C ALA A 88 -2.01 -2.93 -28.27
N ILE A 89 -2.87 -2.18 -27.57
CA ILE A 89 -3.08 -0.77 -27.81
C ILE A 89 -2.06 0.05 -27.03
N PHE A 90 -1.15 0.72 -27.76
CA PHE A 90 -0.17 1.61 -27.15
C PHE A 90 -0.85 2.70 -26.30
N GLY A 91 -0.37 2.88 -25.07
CA GLY A 91 -0.96 3.81 -24.09
C GLY A 91 -2.09 3.21 -23.23
N GLN A 92 -2.57 2.00 -23.54
CA GLN A 92 -3.51 1.24 -22.71
C GLN A 92 -2.85 0.07 -21.97
N HIS A 93 -1.54 0.15 -21.75
CA HIS A 93 -0.78 -0.90 -21.10
C HIS A 93 -1.26 -1.13 -19.66
N GLN A 94 -1.35 -2.40 -19.28
CA GLN A 94 -1.67 -2.82 -17.92
C GLN A 94 -0.66 -2.29 -16.90
N ILE A 95 -1.14 -1.51 -15.92
CA ILE A 95 -0.33 -1.10 -14.78
C ILE A 95 -0.23 -2.28 -13.79
N ARG A 96 0.85 -3.04 -13.89
CA ARG A 96 1.02 -4.27 -13.11
C ARG A 96 1.49 -3.99 -11.67
N PRO A 97 0.92 -4.66 -10.66
CA PRO A 97 1.47 -4.61 -9.32
C PRO A 97 2.87 -5.24 -9.29
N CYS A 98 3.85 -4.46 -8.83
CA CYS A 98 5.19 -4.95 -8.52
C CYS A 98 5.15 -6.00 -7.38
N LEU A 99 6.30 -6.56 -7.03
CA LEU A 99 6.40 -7.55 -5.93
C LEU A 99 5.82 -7.02 -4.61
N ARG A 100 6.01 -5.73 -4.30
CA ARG A 100 5.42 -5.08 -3.11
C ARG A 100 3.89 -5.01 -3.19
N GLY A 101 3.35 -4.73 -4.37
CA GLY A 101 1.91 -4.69 -4.61
C GLY A 101 1.27 -6.07 -4.49
N ARG A 102 1.89 -7.11 -5.07
CA ARG A 102 1.44 -8.51 -4.96
C ARG A 102 1.52 -9.03 -3.52
N ALA A 103 2.41 -8.46 -2.73
CA ALA A 103 2.58 -8.73 -1.30
C ALA A 103 1.63 -7.91 -0.39
N ALA A 104 0.71 -7.10 -0.92
CA ALA A 104 -0.10 -6.16 -0.12
C ALA A 104 -0.88 -6.83 1.04
N ARG A 105 -1.31 -8.09 0.87
CA ARG A 105 -2.00 -8.86 1.92
C ARG A 105 -1.19 -8.99 3.22
N PHE A 106 0.15 -9.00 3.15
CA PHE A 106 1.00 -9.11 4.33
C PHE A 106 0.88 -7.89 5.24
N ARG A 107 0.52 -6.71 4.72
CA ARG A 107 0.23 -5.52 5.54
C ARG A 107 -1.08 -5.68 6.32
N THR A 108 -2.10 -6.27 5.70
CA THR A 108 -3.40 -6.51 6.32
C THR A 108 -3.33 -7.56 7.43
N TYR A 109 -2.52 -8.60 7.22
CA TYR A 109 -2.36 -9.73 8.15
C TYR A 109 -1.12 -9.66 9.03
N ASN A 110 -0.41 -8.53 9.03
CA ASN A 110 0.76 -8.34 9.88
C ASN A 110 0.36 -8.51 11.37
N PRO A 111 1.07 -9.32 12.17
CA PRO A 111 0.78 -9.46 13.60
C PRO A 111 0.83 -8.13 14.37
N ASP A 112 1.70 -7.21 13.95
CA ASP A 112 1.92 -5.89 14.55
C ASP A 112 0.92 -4.83 14.05
N ARG A 113 -0.04 -5.22 13.20
CA ARG A 113 -1.06 -4.29 12.71
C ARG A 113 -1.85 -3.71 13.88
N LEU A 114 -1.98 -2.38 13.89
CA LEU A 114 -2.85 -1.68 14.82
C LEU A 114 -4.32 -2.07 14.58
N LYS A 115 -4.94 -2.71 15.58
CA LYS A 115 -6.33 -3.21 15.53
C LYS A 115 -7.32 -2.33 16.29
N TYR A 116 -6.82 -1.56 17.26
CA TYR A 116 -7.63 -0.79 18.19
C TYR A 116 -6.99 0.58 18.45
N PRO A 117 -7.78 1.57 18.90
CA PRO A 117 -7.23 2.79 19.48
C PRO A 117 -6.36 2.49 20.70
N MET A 118 -5.21 3.15 20.78
CA MET A 118 -4.19 2.92 21.82
C MET A 118 -3.79 4.26 22.46
N LYS A 119 -3.86 4.36 23.79
CA LYS A 119 -3.42 5.52 24.58
C LYS A 119 -2.05 5.26 25.18
N ARG A 120 -1.11 6.18 24.98
CA ARG A 120 0.22 6.11 25.59
C ARG A 120 0.10 6.21 27.12
N VAL A 121 0.79 5.32 27.85
CA VAL A 121 0.81 5.30 29.32
C VAL A 121 2.20 5.46 29.93
N GLY A 122 3.27 5.32 29.14
CA GLY A 122 4.66 5.57 29.56
C GLY A 122 5.25 6.83 28.92
N LYS A 123 6.56 7.06 29.09
CA LYS A 123 7.25 8.17 28.40
C LYS A 123 7.26 7.94 26.88
N ARG A 124 7.39 9.03 26.12
CA ARG A 124 7.47 8.96 24.66
C ARG A 124 8.73 8.15 24.28
N GLY A 125 8.58 7.18 23.38
CA GLY A 125 9.66 6.28 22.98
C GLY A 125 9.63 4.90 23.67
N GLU A 126 8.93 4.73 24.79
CA GLU A 126 8.92 3.44 25.53
C GLU A 126 8.01 2.36 24.92
N GLY A 127 7.19 2.70 23.91
CA GLY A 127 6.26 1.74 23.31
C GLY A 127 5.12 1.26 24.24
N LYS A 128 4.90 1.92 25.39
CA LYS A 128 3.88 1.53 26.36
C LYS A 128 2.53 2.18 26.06
N PHE A 129 1.55 1.35 25.68
CA PHE A 129 0.20 1.77 25.39
C PHE A 129 -0.84 0.88 26.05
N LYS A 130 -1.99 1.46 26.41
CA LYS A 130 -3.20 0.72 26.78
C LYS A 130 -4.25 0.86 25.68
N ARG A 131 -5.02 -0.19 25.44
CA ARG A 131 -6.19 -0.13 24.55
C ARG A 131 -7.26 0.76 25.18
N ILE A 132 -7.93 1.56 24.36
CA ILE A 132 -9.08 2.39 24.75
C ILE A 132 -10.23 2.17 23.76
N SER A 133 -11.43 2.66 24.09
CA SER A 133 -12.56 2.67 23.16
C SER A 133 -12.39 3.75 22.09
N TRP A 134 -13.16 3.65 21.00
CA TRP A 134 -13.22 4.72 20.00
C TRP A 134 -13.78 6.02 20.58
N ASP A 135 -14.81 5.94 21.43
CA ASP A 135 -15.41 7.11 22.08
C ASP A 135 -14.42 7.83 23.01
N GLU A 136 -13.63 7.08 23.80
CA GLU A 136 -12.57 7.69 24.62
C GLU A 136 -11.52 8.35 23.72
N ALA A 137 -11.11 7.68 22.63
CA ALA A 137 -10.09 8.20 21.72
C ALA A 137 -10.51 9.51 21.06
N THR A 138 -11.71 9.56 20.49
CA THR A 138 -12.24 10.75 19.82
C THR A 138 -12.51 11.87 20.81
N THR A 139 -13.00 11.57 22.01
CA THR A 139 -13.21 12.55 23.08
C THR A 139 -11.90 13.20 23.51
N ILE A 140 -10.84 12.41 23.73
CA ILE A 140 -9.52 12.93 24.08
C ILE A 140 -8.99 13.86 22.99
N VAL A 141 -9.05 13.42 21.73
CA VAL A 141 -8.56 14.23 20.59
C VAL A 141 -9.35 15.52 20.45
N ALA A 142 -10.68 15.46 20.52
CA ALA A 142 -11.54 16.65 20.41
C ALA A 142 -11.33 17.64 21.56
N LYS A 143 -11.12 17.14 22.79
CA LYS A 143 -10.81 17.98 23.95
C LYS A 143 -9.47 18.68 23.79
N GLU A 144 -8.42 17.97 23.38
CA GLU A 144 -7.10 18.56 23.19
C GLU A 144 -7.05 19.52 22.00
N LEU A 145 -7.74 19.22 20.89
CA LEU A 145 -7.86 20.15 19.77
C LEU A 145 -8.50 21.47 20.21
N ARG A 146 -9.63 21.42 20.92
CA ARG A 146 -10.28 22.63 21.47
C ARG A 146 -9.35 23.39 22.41
N ARG A 147 -8.74 22.70 23.38
CA ARG A 147 -7.79 23.32 24.31
C ARG A 147 -6.66 24.04 23.58
N ILE A 148 -6.08 23.43 22.55
CA ILE A 148 -5.00 24.04 21.76
C ILE A 148 -5.50 25.28 21.01
N ILE A 149 -6.66 25.20 20.36
CA ILE A 149 -7.28 26.33 19.65
C ILE A 149 -7.53 27.48 20.63
N ASP A 150 -8.20 27.21 21.75
CA ASP A 150 -8.58 28.23 22.74
C ASP A 150 -7.36 28.88 23.41
N THR A 151 -6.25 28.14 23.57
CA THR A 151 -5.05 28.63 24.28
C THR A 151 -4.02 29.28 23.35
N TYR A 152 -3.84 28.76 22.14
CA TYR A 152 -2.71 29.09 21.26
C TYR A 152 -3.11 29.47 19.83
N GLY A 153 -4.40 29.39 19.48
CA GLY A 153 -4.89 29.62 18.12
C GLY A 153 -4.75 28.41 17.19
N ASN A 154 -5.37 28.52 16.02
CA ASN A 154 -5.43 27.45 15.02
C ASN A 154 -4.06 27.11 14.41
N GLU A 155 -3.14 28.08 14.35
CA GLU A 155 -1.78 27.95 13.81
C GLU A 155 -0.91 27.00 14.65
N ALA A 156 -1.28 26.75 15.91
CA ALA A 156 -0.61 25.78 16.77
C ALA A 156 -0.92 24.31 16.39
N ILE A 157 -1.90 24.08 15.51
CA ILE A 157 -2.23 22.74 15.00
C ILE A 157 -1.51 22.51 13.68
N TYR A 158 -0.57 21.57 13.66
CA TYR A 158 0.09 21.14 12.42
C TYR A 158 -0.51 19.85 11.85
N TYR A 159 -0.76 19.83 10.55
CA TYR A 159 -1.20 18.62 9.83
C TYR A 159 -0.18 18.16 8.78
N GLN A 160 0.43 17.00 9.01
CA GLN A 160 1.40 16.39 8.10
C GLN A 160 0.74 15.91 6.80
N TYR A 161 1.40 16.12 5.66
CA TYR A 161 0.85 15.75 4.34
C TYR A 161 0.72 14.23 4.11
N GLY A 162 1.36 13.35 4.88
CA GLY A 162 1.40 11.91 4.59
C GLY A 162 1.39 11.01 5.82
N SER A 163 0.78 9.82 5.69
CA SER A 163 0.60 8.84 6.78
C SER A 163 1.06 7.42 6.42
N GLY A 164 1.95 7.27 5.42
CA GLY A 164 2.44 5.97 4.95
C GLY A 164 1.42 5.13 4.17
N THR A 165 0.22 5.68 3.95
CA THR A 165 -0.75 5.27 2.93
C THR A 165 -1.07 6.51 2.10
N THR A 166 -1.03 6.37 0.79
CA THR A 166 -1.40 7.48 -0.10
C THR A 166 -2.86 7.22 -0.45
N GLY A 167 -3.78 7.95 0.19
CA GLY A 167 -5.21 7.66 0.20
C GLY A 167 -5.91 7.77 -1.16
N ALA A 168 -5.92 6.70 -1.94
CA ALA A 168 -6.82 6.60 -3.09
C ALA A 168 -8.23 6.10 -2.68
N ASN A 169 -8.35 5.29 -1.62
CA ASN A 169 -9.62 4.62 -1.28
C ASN A 169 -10.17 4.92 0.13
N LEU A 170 -9.50 5.75 0.94
CA LEU A 170 -10.03 6.19 2.22
C LEU A 170 -9.78 7.68 2.33
N GLN A 171 -10.86 8.42 2.51
CA GLN A 171 -10.95 9.88 2.53
C GLN A 171 -10.05 10.55 3.60
N GLY A 172 -9.21 9.81 4.35
CA GLY A 172 -8.50 10.26 5.55
C GLY A 172 -7.73 11.58 5.40
N ARG A 173 -6.96 11.78 4.32
CA ARG A 173 -6.20 13.05 4.16
C ARG A 173 -7.14 14.24 4.02
N ASN A 174 -8.09 14.16 3.09
CA ASN A 174 -8.99 15.29 2.81
C ASN A 174 -10.04 15.47 3.90
N THR A 175 -10.50 14.38 4.54
CA THR A 175 -11.44 14.43 5.67
C THR A 175 -10.83 15.14 6.87
N CYS A 176 -9.59 14.80 7.26
CA CYS A 176 -8.93 15.51 8.36
C CYS A 176 -8.71 16.99 8.03
N ARG A 177 -8.25 17.31 6.82
CA ARG A 177 -8.07 18.71 6.39
C ARG A 177 -9.40 19.49 6.39
N ARG A 178 -10.48 18.86 5.92
CA ARG A 178 -11.83 19.45 5.95
C ARG A 178 -12.29 19.70 7.39
N LEU A 179 -12.11 18.72 8.28
CA LEU A 179 -12.44 18.88 9.71
C LEU A 179 -11.70 20.06 10.33
N LEU A 180 -10.38 20.15 10.11
CA LEU A 180 -9.57 21.24 10.67
C LEU A 180 -9.94 22.61 10.07
N ASN A 181 -10.25 22.67 8.78
CA ASN A 181 -10.75 23.90 8.15
C ASN A 181 -12.10 24.34 8.75
N LEU A 182 -13.02 23.41 9.02
CA LEU A 182 -14.28 23.72 9.71
C LEU A 182 -14.07 24.17 11.16
N ALA A 183 -12.94 23.81 11.78
CA ALA A 183 -12.57 24.19 13.14
C ALA A 183 -11.76 25.50 13.21
N GLY A 184 -11.71 26.30 12.14
CA GLY A 184 -11.01 27.59 12.11
C GLY A 184 -9.65 27.57 11.39
N GLY A 185 -9.25 26.44 10.80
CA GLY A 185 -7.98 26.30 10.06
C GLY A 185 -6.89 25.61 10.86
N TYR A 186 -5.71 25.49 10.26
CA TYR A 186 -4.53 24.82 10.82
C TYR A 186 -3.27 25.22 10.05
N LEU A 187 -2.10 25.02 10.66
CA LEU A 187 -0.81 25.10 9.97
C LEU A 187 -0.65 23.92 9.01
N ASN A 188 -0.69 24.23 7.71
CA ASN A 188 -0.56 23.24 6.65
C ASN A 188 0.90 23.01 6.27
N ALA A 189 1.18 21.87 5.61
CA ALA A 189 2.49 21.59 5.03
C ALA A 189 2.67 22.31 3.67
N HIS A 190 3.91 22.67 3.36
CA HIS A 190 4.33 23.15 2.05
C HIS A 190 5.19 22.07 1.36
N ASN A 191 4.90 21.78 0.09
CA ASN A 191 5.55 20.73 -0.72
C ASN A 191 5.45 19.30 -0.11
N THR A 192 6.20 18.38 -0.70
CA THR A 192 6.39 17.01 -0.23
C THR A 192 7.89 16.67 -0.14
N TYR A 193 8.23 15.54 0.47
CA TYR A 193 9.62 15.06 0.57
C TYR A 193 10.34 14.85 -0.77
N SER A 194 9.61 14.71 -1.88
CA SER A 194 10.18 14.38 -3.19
C SER A 194 9.98 15.49 -4.24
N GLU A 195 9.23 16.54 -3.92
CA GLU A 195 8.79 17.55 -4.90
C GLU A 195 9.46 18.91 -4.69
N GLY A 196 9.91 19.23 -3.46
CA GLY A 196 10.33 20.59 -3.12
C GLY A 196 11.40 21.18 -4.03
N GLN A 197 12.44 20.42 -4.37
CA GLN A 197 13.52 20.91 -5.25
C GLN A 197 13.06 21.08 -6.70
N LEU A 198 12.15 20.22 -7.18
CA LEU A 198 11.62 20.30 -8.54
C LEU A 198 10.77 21.56 -8.70
N ASN A 199 9.91 21.86 -7.72
CA ASN A 199 9.08 23.08 -7.74
C ASN A 199 9.92 24.37 -7.71
N VAL A 200 11.13 24.33 -7.13
CA VAL A 200 12.04 25.47 -7.11
C VAL A 200 12.72 25.67 -8.46
N ILE A 201 13.20 24.62 -9.12
CA ILE A 201 13.99 24.76 -10.36
C ILE A 201 13.13 25.00 -11.61
N GLN A 202 11.90 24.49 -11.63
CA GLN A 202 11.02 24.56 -12.81
C GLN A 202 10.79 25.97 -13.39
N PRO A 203 10.51 27.02 -12.58
CA PRO A 203 10.36 28.38 -13.11
C PRO A 203 11.62 28.88 -13.85
N TYR A 204 12.81 28.48 -13.40
CA TYR A 204 14.07 28.92 -14.00
C TYR A 204 14.39 28.18 -15.30
N VAL A 205 13.95 26.92 -15.43
CA VAL A 205 14.22 26.09 -16.62
C VAL A 205 13.12 26.24 -17.68
N PHE A 206 11.86 26.26 -17.27
CA PHE A 206 10.70 26.20 -18.17
C PHE A 206 9.85 27.48 -18.17
N GLY A 207 10.20 28.50 -17.38
CA GLY A 207 9.46 29.76 -17.30
C GLY A 207 8.05 29.65 -16.69
N LYS A 208 7.69 28.48 -16.14
CA LYS A 208 6.39 28.23 -15.50
C LYS A 208 6.61 27.62 -14.11
N ALA A 209 5.99 28.23 -13.11
CA ALA A 209 5.83 27.62 -11.79
C ALA A 209 4.65 26.65 -11.83
N GLY A 210 4.80 25.46 -11.22
CA GLY A 210 3.68 24.55 -11.09
C GLY A 210 4.01 23.26 -10.36
N ASN A 211 2.96 22.52 -9.99
CA ASN A 211 3.06 21.21 -9.38
C ASN A 211 3.39 20.18 -10.47
N ILE A 212 4.46 19.39 -10.26
CA ILE A 212 4.90 18.37 -11.21
C ILE A 212 3.83 17.31 -11.53
N TYR A 213 2.82 17.14 -10.68
CA TYR A 213 1.75 16.15 -10.80
C TYR A 213 0.49 16.65 -11.53
N GLY A 214 0.48 17.91 -11.99
CA GLY A 214 -0.68 18.50 -12.67
C GLY A 214 -0.32 19.50 -13.78
N THR A 215 0.95 19.60 -14.15
CA THR A 215 1.41 20.45 -15.26
C THR A 215 1.66 19.61 -16.49
N GLU A 216 1.45 20.22 -17.66
CA GLU A 216 1.72 19.72 -19.03
C GLU A 216 3.20 19.31 -19.27
N GLN A 217 4.03 19.26 -18.23
CA GLN A 217 5.47 19.06 -18.27
C GLN A 217 5.90 17.62 -17.96
N GLN A 218 4.95 16.70 -17.82
CA GLN A 218 5.27 15.27 -17.70
C GLN A 218 5.46 14.64 -19.08
N THR A 219 6.48 13.79 -19.21
CA THR A 219 6.64 12.96 -20.41
C THR A 219 5.47 11.98 -20.50
N LEU A 220 4.61 12.18 -21.49
CA LEU A 220 3.50 11.27 -21.78
C LEU A 220 4.03 10.05 -22.54
N PHE A 221 3.30 8.94 -22.48
CA PHE A 221 3.63 7.76 -23.29
C PHE A 221 3.64 8.09 -24.80
N SER A 222 2.83 9.04 -25.25
CA SER A 222 2.85 9.54 -26.64
C SER A 222 4.21 10.11 -27.04
N GLU A 223 4.88 10.85 -26.16
CA GLU A 223 6.21 11.40 -26.43
C GLU A 223 7.22 10.26 -26.63
N ILE A 224 7.16 9.24 -25.77
CA ILE A 224 8.01 8.04 -25.88
C ILE A 224 7.77 7.32 -27.22
N LYS A 225 6.51 7.18 -27.65
CA LYS A 225 6.16 6.54 -28.94
C LYS A 225 6.74 7.26 -30.15
N ASN A 226 6.77 8.59 -30.08
CA ASN A 226 7.19 9.44 -31.19
C ASN A 226 8.66 9.90 -31.07
N SER A 227 9.43 9.31 -30.15
CA SER A 227 10.85 9.62 -29.97
C SER A 227 11.72 8.65 -30.76
N ASP A 228 12.69 9.17 -31.51
CA ASP A 228 13.73 8.35 -32.15
C ASP A 228 14.74 7.80 -31.13
N LEU A 229 14.90 8.47 -29.98
CA LEU A 229 15.80 8.11 -28.91
C LEU A 229 15.17 8.39 -27.54
N VAL A 230 15.20 7.38 -26.66
CA VAL A 230 14.78 7.52 -25.26
C VAL A 230 15.99 7.25 -24.35
N VAL A 231 16.43 8.27 -23.63
CA VAL A 231 17.54 8.15 -22.67
C VAL A 231 16.98 7.91 -21.26
N ILE A 232 17.17 6.70 -20.74
CA ILE A 232 16.77 6.34 -19.37
C ILE A 232 17.97 6.52 -18.45
N VAL A 233 17.98 7.60 -17.67
CA VAL A 233 19.01 7.85 -16.66
C VAL A 233 18.56 7.27 -15.33
N TRP A 234 19.36 6.38 -14.75
CA TRP A 234 19.16 5.85 -13.41
C TRP A 234 20.33 6.27 -12.53
N SER A 235 20.08 7.11 -11.53
CA SER A 235 21.10 7.41 -10.52
C SER A 235 21.10 6.30 -9.48
N LYS A 236 22.28 5.76 -9.20
CA LYS A 236 22.48 4.86 -8.07
C LYS A 236 22.52 5.75 -6.83
N LEU A 237 21.49 5.67 -5.97
CA LEU A 237 21.58 6.22 -4.63
C LEU A 237 22.71 5.45 -3.92
N GLY A 238 23.82 6.16 -3.67
CA GLY A 238 24.98 5.64 -2.94
C GLY A 238 24.65 5.33 -1.49
#